data_AF-A0A816P0N7-F1
#
_entry.id   AF-A0A816P0N7-F1
#
_cell.length_a   1.000
_cell.length_b   1.000
_cell.length_c   1.000
_cell.angle_alpha   90.00
_cell.angle_beta   90.00
_cell.angle_gamma   90.00
#
_symmetry.space_group_name_H-M   'P 1'
#
loop_
_entity.id
_entity.type
_entity.pdbx_description
1 polymer ?
#
loop_
_entity_poly.entity_id
_entity_poly.type
_entity_poly.pdbx_seq_one_letter_code
_entity_poly.pdbx_strand_id
1 'polypeptide(L)'
;MASSSVPVYLKDENLTQETRDLLSSLPSEKGWLVSQMYQFEGIWQTQALVQGIVNCQKHFEANDSDVILATLAKSGTTWLKALLFALIHRHKFPVSGKHPLLVTNPHPLYPT
;
A
#
# COMPACT_ATOMS: atom_id res chain seq x y z
N MET A 1 30.42 -13.91 9.90
CA MET A 1 29.63 -12.79 9.35
C MET A 1 28.17 -13.23 9.38
N ALA A 2 27.33 -12.58 10.19
CA ALA A 2 25.94 -13.00 10.35
C ALA A 2 25.16 -12.70 9.07
N SER A 3 24.75 -13.76 8.36
CA SER A 3 23.73 -13.69 7.33
C SER A 3 22.44 -13.22 8.00
N SER A 4 22.10 -11.94 7.87
CA SER A 4 20.80 -11.45 8.31
C SER A 4 19.78 -11.95 7.28
N SER A 5 19.16 -13.09 7.58
CA SER A 5 18.06 -13.63 6.79
C SER A 5 16.92 -12.60 6.76
N VAL A 6 16.71 -11.97 5.62
CA VAL A 6 15.57 -11.08 5.39
C VAL A 6 14.30 -11.87 5.73
N PRO A 7 13.44 -11.38 6.64
CA PRO A 7 12.18 -12.02 6.98
C PRO A 7 11.35 -12.36 5.74
N VAL A 8 10.64 -13.48 5.74
CA VAL A 8 9.90 -14.00 4.58
C VAL A 8 8.88 -12.99 4.03
N TYR A 9 8.27 -12.17 4.88
CA TYR A 9 7.35 -11.10 4.46
C TYR A 9 8.04 -9.89 3.79
N LEU A 10 9.38 -9.84 3.82
CA LEU A 10 10.21 -8.88 3.09
C LEU A 10 10.90 -9.52 1.87
N LYS A 11 10.63 -10.81 1.60
CA LYS A 11 11.12 -11.50 0.41
C LYS A 11 10.08 -11.34 -0.70
N ASP A 12 10.45 -10.63 -1.76
CA ASP A 12 9.59 -10.43 -2.93
C ASP A 12 9.82 -11.52 -3.97
N GLU A 13 9.12 -12.64 -3.82
CA GLU A 13 9.22 -13.78 -4.73
C GLU A 13 8.35 -13.64 -6.00
N ASN A 14 7.54 -12.57 -6.11
CA ASN A 14 6.56 -12.38 -7.20
C ASN A 14 6.76 -11.10 -8.03
N LEU A 15 8.01 -10.66 -8.25
CA LEU A 15 8.25 -9.56 -9.19
C LEU A 15 7.97 -9.99 -10.64
N THR A 16 7.39 -9.12 -11.45
CA THR A 16 7.30 -9.33 -12.91
C THR A 16 8.66 -9.11 -13.55
N GLN A 17 8.87 -9.63 -14.76
CA GLN A 17 10.15 -9.43 -15.46
C GLN A 17 10.37 -7.95 -15.78
N GLU A 18 9.33 -7.24 -16.20
CA GLU A 18 9.39 -5.81 -16.47
C GLU A 18 9.82 -5.01 -15.23
N THR A 19 9.27 -5.32 -14.05
CA THR A 19 9.70 -4.63 -12.82
C THR A 19 11.15 -4.94 -12.50
N ARG A 20 11.62 -6.19 -12.71
CA ARG A 20 13.04 -6.52 -12.52
C ARG A 20 13.95 -5.70 -13.44
N ASP A 21 13.58 -5.59 -14.72
CA ASP A 21 14.34 -4.83 -15.71
C ASP A 21 14.37 -3.35 -15.33
N LEU A 22 13.23 -2.78 -14.91
CA LEU A 22 13.14 -1.41 -14.40
C LEU A 22 14.04 -1.20 -13.17
N LEU A 23 13.91 -2.03 -12.15
CA LEU A 23 14.69 -1.93 -10.89
C LEU A 23 16.19 -2.00 -11.15
N SER A 24 16.64 -2.76 -12.16
CA SER A 24 18.05 -2.87 -12.53
C SER A 24 18.66 -1.55 -13.04
N SER A 25 17.82 -0.64 -13.52
CA SER A 25 18.23 0.68 -14.02
C SER A 25 18.17 1.80 -12.98
N LEU A 26 17.53 1.56 -11.83
CA LEU A 26 17.31 2.58 -10.81
C LEU A 26 18.49 2.65 -9.83
N PRO A 27 18.82 3.86 -9.31
CA PRO A 27 19.68 3.98 -8.16
C PRO A 27 19.14 3.14 -7.00
N SER A 28 20.02 2.41 -6.32
CA SER A 28 19.62 1.55 -5.23
C SER A 28 20.59 1.63 -4.07
N GLU A 29 20.05 1.52 -2.86
CA GLU A 29 20.79 1.65 -1.61
C GLU A 29 20.30 0.63 -0.60
N LYS A 30 21.15 0.34 0.40
CA LYS A 30 20.78 -0.57 1.48
C LYS A 30 19.70 0.08 2.35
N GLY A 31 18.57 -0.61 2.52
CA GLY A 31 17.50 -0.16 3.41
C GLY A 31 17.87 -0.32 4.89
N TRP A 32 17.19 0.44 5.75
CA TRP A 32 17.35 0.31 7.21
C TRP A 32 16.73 -0.98 7.76
N LEU A 33 15.62 -1.43 7.17
CA LEU A 33 14.87 -2.64 7.54
C LEU A 33 14.85 -3.70 6.42
N VAL A 34 14.89 -3.26 5.16
CA VAL A 34 14.85 -4.11 3.96
C VAL A 34 16.24 -4.26 3.36
N SER A 35 16.46 -5.31 2.57
CA SER A 35 17.75 -5.54 1.90
C SER A 35 18.17 -4.38 1.01
N GLN A 36 17.23 -3.87 0.22
CA GLN A 36 17.51 -2.86 -0.80
C GLN A 36 16.29 -1.97 -1.02
N MET A 37 16.56 -0.67 -1.21
CA MET A 37 15.60 0.34 -1.61
C MET A 37 16.03 0.91 -2.95
N TYR A 38 15.05 1.35 -3.74
CA TYR A 38 15.25 1.89 -5.08
C TYR A 38 14.67 3.29 -5.15
N GLN A 39 15.37 4.21 -5.80
CA GLN A 39 14.86 5.55 -6.05
C GLN A 39 13.99 5.54 -7.31
N PHE A 40 12.67 5.59 -7.13
CA PHE A 40 11.69 5.66 -8.21
C PHE A 40 10.95 6.99 -8.13
N GLU A 41 10.90 7.74 -9.23
CA GLU A 41 10.26 9.07 -9.30
C GLU A 41 10.69 10.03 -8.16
N GLY A 42 11.96 9.96 -7.75
CA GLY A 42 12.53 10.82 -6.70
C GLY A 42 12.28 10.34 -5.27
N ILE A 43 11.57 9.23 -5.05
CA ILE A 43 11.27 8.68 -3.73
C ILE A 43 11.92 7.30 -3.55
N TRP A 44 12.48 7.05 -2.37
CA TRP A 44 13.05 5.75 -2.02
C TRP A 44 11.95 4.76 -1.63
N GLN A 45 11.84 3.67 -2.38
CA GLN A 45 10.79 2.67 -2.24
C GLN A 45 11.35 1.25 -2.17
N THR A 46 10.56 0.31 -1.63
CA THR A 46 10.88 -1.12 -1.72
C THR A 46 10.53 -1.65 -3.12
N GLN A 47 11.15 -2.74 -3.53
CA GLN A 47 10.84 -3.39 -4.82
C GLN A 47 9.34 -3.74 -4.96
N ALA A 48 8.69 -4.20 -3.88
CA ALA A 48 7.24 -4.45 -3.84
C ALA A 48 6.42 -3.21 -4.17
N LEU A 49 6.78 -2.06 -3.57
CA LEU A 49 6.08 -0.79 -3.78
C LEU A 49 6.32 -0.24 -5.18
N VAL A 50 7.54 -0.35 -5.73
CA VAL A 50 7.81 0.04 -7.12
C VAL A 50 6.93 -0.75 -8.08
N GLN A 51 6.85 -2.09 -7.92
CA GLN A 51 5.93 -2.91 -8.73
C GLN A 51 4.47 -2.49 -8.57
N GLY A 52 4.03 -2.26 -7.32
CA GLY A 52 2.67 -1.80 -7.04
C GLY A 52 2.36 -0.48 -7.74
N ILE A 53 3.27 0.49 -7.67
CA ILE A 53 3.12 1.80 -8.32
C ILE A 53 3.04 1.64 -9.84
N VAL A 54 3.97 0.90 -10.46
CA VAL A 54 3.96 0.67 -11.91
C VAL A 54 2.66 0.00 -12.35
N ASN A 55 2.18 -0.99 -11.61
CA ASN A 55 0.91 -1.66 -11.91
C ASN A 55 -0.28 -0.70 -11.77
N CYS A 56 -0.33 0.10 -10.71
CA CYS A 56 -1.37 1.11 -10.52
C CYS A 56 -1.34 2.17 -11.63
N GLN A 57 -0.17 2.71 -11.99
CA GLN A 57 -0.04 3.71 -13.04
C GLN A 57 -0.52 3.20 -14.41
N LYS A 58 -0.35 1.92 -14.70
CA LYS A 58 -0.74 1.32 -15.98
C LYS A 58 -2.19 0.85 -16.06
N HIS A 59 -2.75 0.42 -14.94
CA HIS A 59 -3.99 -0.35 -14.94
C HIS A 59 -5.11 0.24 -14.06
N PHE A 60 -4.82 1.26 -13.25
CA PHE A 60 -5.86 1.92 -12.48
C PHE A 60 -6.69 2.85 -13.37
N GLU A 61 -7.96 2.50 -13.56
CA GLU A 61 -8.95 3.32 -14.25
C GLU A 61 -9.82 4.03 -13.23
N ALA A 62 -9.62 5.34 -13.06
CA ALA A 62 -10.38 6.15 -12.12
C ALA A 62 -11.81 6.38 -12.62
N ASN A 63 -12.78 6.32 -11.71
CA ASN A 63 -14.16 6.72 -11.94
C ASN A 63 -14.45 8.05 -11.23
N ASP A 64 -15.39 8.84 -11.78
CA ASP A 64 -15.78 10.11 -11.18
C ASP A 64 -16.36 9.98 -9.76
N SER A 65 -16.84 8.79 -9.39
CA SER A 65 -17.35 8.47 -8.06
C SER A 65 -16.28 8.02 -7.06
N ASP A 66 -15.04 7.80 -7.51
CA ASP A 66 -13.99 7.25 -6.67
C ASP A 66 -13.49 8.29 -5.66
N VAL A 67 -13.15 7.80 -4.47
CA VAL A 67 -12.57 8.62 -3.40
C VAL A 67 -11.22 8.02 -3.02
N ILE A 68 -10.14 8.74 -3.34
CA ILE A 68 -8.78 8.34 -3.01
C ILE A 68 -8.36 8.96 -1.69
N LEU A 69 -7.97 8.12 -0.73
CA LEU A 69 -7.43 8.54 0.55
C LEU A 69 -5.89 8.51 0.51
N ALA A 70 -5.27 9.67 0.35
CA ALA A 70 -3.81 9.80 0.35
C ALA A 70 -3.28 10.05 1.77
N THR A 71 -2.38 9.19 2.24
CA THR A 71 -1.73 9.30 3.56
C THR A 71 -0.28 8.86 3.49
N LEU A 72 0.56 9.39 4.36
CA LEU A 72 1.89 8.84 4.58
C LEU A 72 1.79 7.49 5.31
N ALA A 73 2.73 6.59 5.03
CA ALA A 73 2.77 5.31 5.71
C ALA A 73 2.81 5.49 7.23
N LYS A 74 2.09 4.63 7.95
CA LYS A 74 2.06 4.56 9.43
C LYS A 74 1.50 5.80 10.14
N SER A 75 0.86 6.75 9.45
CA SER A 75 0.27 7.96 10.05
C SER A 75 -1.15 7.76 10.62
N GLY A 76 -1.50 6.57 11.11
CA GLY A 76 -2.83 6.31 11.69
C GLY A 76 -3.96 6.07 10.66
N THR A 77 -3.66 5.38 9.57
CA THR A 77 -4.62 5.12 8.47
C THR A 77 -5.87 4.36 8.91
N THR A 78 -5.82 3.57 9.99
CA THR A 78 -6.98 2.83 10.52
C THR A 78 -8.11 3.77 10.93
N TRP A 79 -7.81 4.85 11.66
CA TRP A 79 -8.81 5.82 12.09
C TRP A 79 -9.40 6.57 10.91
N LEU A 80 -8.55 6.99 9.97
CA LEU A 80 -8.98 7.73 8.80
C LEU A 80 -9.83 6.88 7.84
N LYS A 81 -9.47 5.61 7.64
CA LYS A 81 -10.28 4.64 6.90
C LYS A 81 -11.65 4.44 7.56
N ALA A 82 -11.69 4.27 8.89
CA ALA A 82 -12.93 4.11 9.62
C ALA A 82 -13.86 5.33 9.47
N LEU A 83 -13.32 6.54 9.62
CA LEU A 83 -14.06 7.79 9.45
C LEU A 83 -14.63 7.94 8.03
N LEU A 84 -13.79 7.69 7.00
CA LEU A 84 -14.22 7.76 5.61
C LEU A 84 -15.35 6.75 5.33
N PHE A 85 -15.21 5.51 5.83
CA PHE A 85 -16.23 4.48 5.67
C PHE A 85 -17.57 4.90 6.25
N ALA A 86 -17.56 5.35 7.50
CA ALA A 86 -18.76 5.77 8.21
C ALA A 86 -19.43 6.94 7.49
N LEU A 87 -18.65 7.90 6.98
CA LEU A 87 -19.19 9.07 6.28
C LEU A 87 -19.89 8.71 4.97
N ILE A 88 -19.25 7.88 4.13
CA ILE A 88 -19.78 7.48 2.82
C ILE A 88 -21.02 6.60 3.01
N HIS A 89 -21.01 5.68 3.98
CA HIS A 89 -22.06 4.68 4.14
C HIS A 89 -23.10 5.02 5.21
N ARG A 90 -23.11 6.24 5.77
CA ARG A 90 -24.00 6.66 6.87
C ARG A 90 -25.49 6.39 6.65
N HIS A 91 -25.95 6.42 5.40
CA HIS A 91 -27.36 6.16 5.05
C HIS A 91 -27.66 4.66 5.00
N LYS A 92 -26.68 3.83 4.64
CA LYS A 92 -26.78 2.36 4.59
C LYS A 92 -26.54 1.72 5.97
N PHE A 93 -25.63 2.30 6.74
CA PHE A 93 -25.27 1.86 8.09
C PHE A 93 -25.40 3.04 9.06
N PRO A 94 -26.58 3.22 9.70
CA PRO A 94 -26.77 4.26 10.69
C PRO A 94 -25.79 4.12 11.87
N VAL A 95 -25.30 5.25 12.37
CA VAL A 95 -24.28 5.31 13.43
C VAL A 95 -24.75 4.65 14.73
N SER A 96 -26.04 4.74 15.04
CA SER A 96 -26.65 4.18 16.26
C SER A 96 -27.06 2.70 16.15
N GLY A 97 -26.58 1.99 15.12
CA GLY A 97 -26.97 0.60 14.82
C GLY A 97 -25.80 -0.39 14.76
N LYS A 98 -26.07 -1.58 14.20
CA LYS A 98 -25.03 -2.60 13.91
C LYS A 98 -24.14 -2.13 12.76
N HIS A 99 -23.14 -1.32 13.08
CA HIS A 99 -22.22 -0.76 12.09
C HIS A 99 -21.09 -1.75 11.74
N PRO A 100 -20.72 -1.93 10.46
CA PRO A 100 -19.68 -2.87 10.04
C PRO A 100 -18.32 -2.68 10.75
N LEU A 101 -17.97 -1.44 11.07
CA LEU A 101 -16.72 -1.13 11.81
C LEU A 101 -16.68 -1.70 13.24
N LEU A 102 -17.81 -2.14 13.81
CA LEU A 102 -17.85 -2.77 15.13
C LEU A 102 -17.54 -4.27 15.08
N VAL A 103 -17.66 -4.89 13.90
CA VAL A 103 -17.55 -6.34 13.71
C VAL A 103 -16.43 -6.72 12.73
N THR A 104 -15.86 -5.76 12.00
CA THR A 104 -14.84 -6.00 10.98
C THR A 104 -13.75 -4.95 11.06
N ASN A 105 -12.49 -5.38 10.92
CA ASN A 105 -11.36 -4.48 10.82
C ASN A 105 -11.50 -3.54 9.60
N PRO A 106 -11.15 -2.24 9.68
CA PRO A 106 -11.29 -1.31 8.56
C PRO A 106 -10.34 -1.57 7.39
N HIS A 107 -9.25 -2.32 7.58
CA HIS A 107 -8.28 -2.61 6.52
C HIS A 107 -8.89 -3.39 5.35
N PRO A 108 -9.64 -4.49 5.57
CA PRO A 108 -10.38 -5.18 4.51
C PRO A 108 -11.46 -4.34 3.80
N LEU A 109 -11.98 -3.29 4.44
CA LEU A 109 -13.06 -2.47 3.87
C LEU A 109 -12.58 -1.53 2.76
N TYR A 110 -11.26 -1.33 2.66
CA TYR A 110 -10.63 -0.54 1.61
C TYR A 110 -9.33 -1.20 1.17
N PRO A 111 -9.17 -1.54 -0.12
CA PRO A 111 -7.86 -1.96 -0.63
C PRO A 111 -6.79 -0.90 -0.30
N THR A 112 -5.60 -1.37 0.07
CA THR A 112 -4.38 -0.57 0.28
C THR A 112 -3.35 -0.91 -0.76
#